data_AF-A0A7S1P1S5-F1
#
_entry.id   AF-A0A7S1P1S5-F1
#
_cell.length_a   1.000
_cell.length_b   1.000
_cell.length_c   1.000
_cell.angle_alpha   90.00
_cell.angle_beta   90.00
_cell.angle_gamma   90.00
#
_symmetry.space_group_name_H-M   'P 1'
#
loop_
_entity.id
_entity.type
_entity.pdbx_description
1 polymer ?
#
loop_
_entity_poly.entity_id
_entity_poly.type
_entity_poly.pdbx_seq_one_letter_code
_entity_poly.pdbx_strand_id
1 'polypeptide(L)'
;RLEKVAEDFEANLELLGATAIEDKLQPGVAATIKALLDGGIKVWMLTGDKRETAVNVGYACQLIQAHFRRIECLAHNEATALEDIRCVYKKFQASEKEKVKEPCVLVVDGRTLYN
;
A
#
# COMPACT_ATOMS: atom_id res chain seq x y z
N ARG A 1 30.52 -6.07 -1.61
CA ARG A 1 31.73 -6.13 -0.73
C ARG A 1 31.76 -4.97 0.27
N LEU A 2 31.43 -3.75 -0.15
CA LEU A 2 31.24 -2.61 0.77
C LEU A 2 30.02 -2.78 1.68
N GLU A 3 28.88 -3.24 1.14
CA GLU A 3 27.65 -3.48 1.92
C GLU A 3 27.90 -4.40 3.13
N LYS A 4 28.55 -5.54 2.92
CA LYS A 4 28.89 -6.46 4.02
C LYS A 4 29.75 -5.83 5.11
N VAL A 5 30.72 -4.99 4.72
CA VAL A 5 31.56 -4.28 5.70
C VAL A 5 30.73 -3.23 6.44
N ALA A 6 29.82 -2.53 5.75
CA ALA A 6 28.92 -1.57 6.40
C ALA A 6 27.99 -2.28 7.40
N GLU A 7 27.39 -3.40 7.02
CA GLU A 7 26.54 -4.23 7.89
C GLU A 7 27.28 -4.70 9.16
N ASP A 8 28.54 -5.11 9.03
CA ASP A 8 29.37 -5.53 10.17
C ASP A 8 29.62 -4.37 11.16
N PHE A 9 29.72 -3.13 10.66
CA PHE A 9 29.89 -1.93 11.48
C PHE A 9 28.57 -1.35 12.01
N GLU A 10 27.44 -1.60 11.33
CA GLU A 10 26.09 -1.20 11.73
C GLU A 10 25.45 -2.15 12.79
N ALA A 11 26.25 -3.01 13.41
CA ALA A 11 25.83 -3.88 14.50
C ALA A 11 25.83 -3.14 15.87
N ASN A 12 24.87 -3.47 16.74
CA ASN A 12 24.72 -2.92 18.11
C ASN A 12 24.48 -1.40 18.20
N LEU A 13 23.73 -0.83 17.27
CA LEU A 13 23.32 0.57 17.32
C LEU A 13 22.27 0.82 18.42
N GLU A 14 22.32 1.99 19.05
CA GLU A 14 21.29 2.48 19.97
C GLU A 14 20.34 3.41 19.23
N LEU A 15 19.02 3.17 19.34
CA LEU A 15 18.01 4.03 18.73
C LEU A 15 17.90 5.35 19.51
N LEU A 16 18.45 6.43 18.97
CA LEU A 16 18.40 7.76 19.59
C LEU A 16 17.08 8.51 19.30
N GLY A 17 16.42 8.20 18.19
CA GLY A 17 15.18 8.86 17.77
C GLY A 17 14.79 8.54 16.33
N ALA A 18 13.68 9.13 15.88
CA ALA A 18 13.17 9.01 14.52
C ALA A 18 12.78 10.39 13.98
N THR A 19 12.93 10.58 12.67
CA THR A 19 12.46 11.77 11.96
C THR A 19 11.27 11.40 11.09
N ALA A 20 10.33 12.32 10.91
CA ALA A 20 9.23 12.18 9.97
C ALA A 20 9.23 13.40 9.03
N ILE A 21 9.15 13.14 7.73
CA ILE A 21 8.99 14.16 6.70
C ILE A 21 7.64 13.91 6.04
N GLU A 22 6.82 14.95 5.96
CA GLU A 22 5.52 14.87 5.31
C GLU A 22 5.64 15.31 3.85
N ASP A 23 5.20 14.44 2.93
CA ASP A 23 5.06 14.81 1.52
C ASP A 23 3.86 15.74 1.36
N LYS A 24 4.16 17.01 1.02
CA LYS A 24 3.12 18.02 0.85
C LYS A 24 2.23 17.69 -0.33
N LEU A 25 0.96 17.45 -0.02
CA LEU A 25 -0.09 17.34 -1.03
C LEU A 25 -0.49 18.71 -1.58
N GLN A 26 -1.05 18.71 -2.79
CA GLN A 26 -1.69 19.91 -3.31
C GLN A 26 -2.91 20.28 -2.46
N PRO A 27 -3.27 21.57 -2.35
CA PRO A 27 -4.43 22.01 -1.58
C PRO A 27 -5.71 21.29 -2.01
N GLY A 28 -6.47 20.78 -1.04
CA GLY A 28 -7.78 20.18 -1.29
C GLY A 28 -7.78 18.74 -1.83
N VAL A 29 -6.62 18.12 -2.09
CA VAL A 29 -6.54 16.74 -2.61
C VAL A 29 -7.24 15.75 -1.67
N ALA A 30 -6.92 15.78 -0.38
CA ALA A 30 -7.51 14.86 0.60
C ALA A 30 -9.04 15.00 0.71
N ALA A 31 -9.53 16.25 0.79
CA ALA A 31 -10.96 16.54 0.87
C ALA A 31 -11.71 16.09 -0.40
N THR A 32 -11.11 16.30 -1.57
CA THR A 32 -11.69 15.89 -2.86
C THR A 32 -11.77 14.37 -2.97
N ILE A 33 -10.68 13.65 -2.67
CA ILE A 33 -10.68 12.18 -2.71
C ILE A 33 -11.71 11.61 -1.75
N LYS A 34 -11.79 12.14 -0.52
CA LYS A 34 -12.82 11.73 0.44
C LYS A 34 -14.23 11.96 -0.09
N ALA A 35 -14.51 13.12 -0.67
CA ALA A 35 -15.82 13.42 -1.24
C ALA A 35 -16.20 12.47 -2.40
N LEU A 36 -15.22 12.10 -3.24
CA LEU A 36 -15.43 11.11 -4.31
C LEU A 36 -15.77 9.72 -3.72
N LEU A 37 -15.03 9.28 -2.71
CA LEU A 37 -15.27 7.99 -2.04
C LEU A 37 -16.63 7.95 -1.32
N ASP A 38 -16.98 9.01 -0.58
CA ASP A 38 -18.26 9.16 0.10
C ASP A 38 -19.43 9.23 -0.91
N GLY A 39 -19.18 9.77 -2.10
CA GLY A 39 -20.10 9.78 -3.25
C GLY A 39 -20.22 8.44 -3.98
N GLY A 40 -19.53 7.39 -3.52
CA GLY A 40 -19.55 6.05 -4.12
C GLY A 40 -18.65 5.86 -5.34
N ILE A 41 -17.83 6.87 -5.68
CA ILE A 41 -16.89 6.79 -6.80
C ILE A 41 -15.65 6.01 -6.38
N LYS A 42 -15.25 5.04 -7.21
CA LYS A 42 -14.02 4.26 -7.00
C LYS A 42 -12.83 5.05 -7.51
N VAL A 43 -11.87 5.33 -6.64
CA VAL A 43 -10.65 6.08 -6.96
C VAL A 43 -9.48 5.11 -7.06
N TRP A 44 -8.70 5.22 -8.13
CA TRP A 44 -7.52 4.40 -8.39
C TRP A 44 -6.30 5.32 -8.48
N MET A 45 -5.21 4.94 -7.82
CA MET A 45 -3.93 5.64 -7.91
C MET A 45 -2.98 4.77 -8.73
N LEU A 46 -2.60 5.26 -9.91
CA LEU A 46 -1.55 4.66 -10.74
C LEU A 46 -0.33 5.57 -10.67
N THR A 47 0.79 5.03 -10.20
CA THR A 47 2.04 5.79 -10.05
C THR A 47 3.24 4.92 -10.41
N GLY A 48 4.28 5.54 -10.95
CA GLY A 48 5.58 4.91 -11.21
C GLY A 48 6.55 5.04 -10.04
N ASP A 49 6.11 5.60 -8.91
CA ASP A 49 6.90 5.72 -7.69
C ASP A 49 7.00 4.38 -6.95
N LYS A 50 7.90 4.30 -5.96
CA LYS A 50 8.02 3.15 -5.07
C LYS A 50 6.71 2.89 -4.32
N ARG A 51 6.45 1.62 -4.05
CA ARG A 51 5.26 1.16 -3.34
C ARG A 51 5.11 1.84 -1.98
N GLU A 52 6.19 1.96 -1.23
CA GLU A 52 6.19 2.56 0.11
C GLU A 52 5.74 4.04 0.04
N THR A 53 6.24 4.78 -0.94
CA THR A 53 5.84 6.18 -1.19
C THR A 53 4.38 6.27 -1.61
N ALA A 54 3.94 5.43 -2.54
CA ALA A 54 2.55 5.40 -3.01
C ALA A 54 1.57 5.12 -1.86
N VAL A 55 1.92 4.19 -0.96
CA VAL A 55 1.12 3.88 0.23
C VAL A 55 1.07 5.07 1.19
N ASN A 56 2.20 5.73 1.45
CA ASN A 56 2.25 6.93 2.30
C ASN A 56 1.40 8.07 1.73
N VAL A 57 1.51 8.34 0.43
CA VAL A 57 0.67 9.32 -0.27
C VAL A 57 -0.80 8.92 -0.20
N GLY A 58 -1.11 7.62 -0.34
CA GLY A 58 -2.46 7.07 -0.19
C GLY A 58 -3.07 7.36 1.19
N TYR A 59 -2.29 7.24 2.26
CA TYR A 59 -2.73 7.64 3.60
C TYR A 59 -2.89 9.16 3.72
N ALA A 60 -1.91 9.93 3.27
CA ALA A 60 -1.95 11.39 3.34
C ALA A 60 -3.17 11.98 2.61
N CYS A 61 -3.57 11.38 1.48
CA CYS A 61 -4.67 11.85 0.65
C CYS A 61 -6.04 11.22 1.00
N GLN A 62 -6.11 10.46 2.09
CA GLN A 62 -7.32 9.76 2.56
C GLN A 62 -7.91 8.73 1.59
N LEU A 63 -7.14 8.31 0.58
CA LEU A 63 -7.47 7.15 -0.26
C LEU A 63 -7.37 5.86 0.55
N ILE A 64 -6.41 5.80 1.47
CA ILE A 64 -6.23 4.73 2.44
C ILE A 64 -6.51 5.32 3.82
N GLN A 65 -7.40 4.70 4.59
CA GLN A 65 -7.67 5.11 5.97
C GLN A 65 -7.20 4.03 6.93
N ALA A 66 -6.86 4.39 8.17
CA ALA A 66 -6.28 3.46 9.14
C ALA A 66 -7.17 2.23 9.42
N HIS A 67 -8.49 2.39 9.31
CA HIS A 67 -9.46 1.31 9.50
C HIS A 67 -9.80 0.55 8.22
N PHE A 68 -9.24 0.93 7.07
CA PHE A 68 -9.45 0.20 5.82
C PHE A 68 -8.62 -1.07 5.84
N ARG A 69 -9.22 -2.19 5.45
CA ARG A 69 -8.50 -3.45 5.30
C ARG A 69 -7.57 -3.36 4.09
N ARG A 70 -6.26 -3.39 4.33
CA ARG A 70 -5.26 -3.40 3.25
C ARG A 70 -5.03 -4.82 2.75
N ILE A 71 -5.12 -5.01 1.45
CA ILE A 71 -4.80 -6.25 0.76
C ILE A 71 -3.67 -5.96 -0.22
N GLU A 72 -2.60 -6.74 -0.13
CA GLU A 72 -1.42 -6.57 -0.98
C GLU A 72 -1.30 -7.76 -1.94
N CYS A 73 -1.01 -7.47 -3.21
CA CYS A 73 -0.73 -8.44 -4.25
C CYS A 73 0.67 -8.14 -4.80
N LEU A 74 1.67 -8.87 -4.30
CA LEU A 74 3.09 -8.61 -4.53
C LEU A 74 3.78 -9.92 -4.97
N ALA A 75 3.62 -10.26 -6.23
CA ALA A 75 4.21 -11.44 -6.84
C ALA A 75 5.74 -11.36 -6.81
N HIS A 76 6.36 -12.40 -6.25
CA HIS A 76 7.82 -12.50 -6.23
C HIS A 76 8.39 -12.94 -7.58
N ASN A 77 7.58 -13.60 -8.42
CA ASN A 77 7.93 -14.02 -9.77
C ASN A 77 6.65 -14.29 -10.61
N GLU A 78 6.79 -14.41 -11.92
CA GLU A 78 5.69 -14.69 -12.85
C GLU A 78 4.91 -15.97 -12.50
N ALA A 79 5.61 -17.01 -12.04
CA ALA A 79 4.98 -18.28 -11.70
C ALA A 79 4.03 -18.19 -10.49
N THR A 80 4.24 -17.21 -9.60
CA THR A 80 3.48 -17.03 -8.36
C THR A 80 2.37 -15.97 -8.47
N ALA A 81 2.41 -15.11 -9.49
CA ALA A 81 1.44 -14.02 -9.66
C ALA A 81 -0.02 -14.50 -9.67
N LEU A 82 -0.32 -15.57 -10.42
CA LEU A 82 -1.67 -16.14 -10.47
C LEU A 82 -2.13 -16.72 -9.12
N GLU A 83 -1.21 -17.31 -8.35
CA GLU A 83 -1.52 -17.86 -7.03
C GLU A 83 -1.78 -16.75 -6.01
N ASP A 84 -0.99 -15.68 -6.06
CA ASP A 84 -1.15 -14.51 -5.20
C ASP A 84 -2.48 -13.80 -5.48
N ILE A 85 -2.82 -13.59 -6.76
CA ILE A 85 -4.12 -13.03 -7.16
C ILE A 85 -5.27 -13.93 -6.65
N ARG A 86 -5.16 -15.26 -6.80
CA ARG A 86 -6.16 -16.20 -6.28
C ARG A 86 -6.27 -16.14 -4.76
N CYS A 87 -5.14 -16.01 -4.05
CA CYS A 87 -5.10 -15.88 -2.60
C CYS A 87 -5.81 -14.59 -2.14
N VAL A 88 -5.51 -13.47 -2.80
CA VAL A 88 -6.17 -12.17 -2.60
C VAL A 88 -7.67 -12.27 -2.85
N TYR A 89 -8.08 -12.90 -3.95
CA TYR A 89 -9.49 -13.08 -4.29
C TYR A 89 -10.24 -13.93 -3.25
N LYS A 90 -9.63 -15.01 -2.75
CA LYS A 90 -10.20 -15.83 -1.67
C LYS A 90 -10.35 -15.03 -0.38
N LYS A 91 -9.35 -14.21 -0.02
CA LYS A 91 -9.42 -13.32 1.15
C LYS A 91 -10.56 -12.32 1.03
N PHE A 92 -10.80 -11.79 -0.17
CA PHE A 92 -11.91 -10.88 -0.45
C PHE A 92 -13.28 -11.58 -0.38
N GLN A 93 -13.41 -12.77 -0.96
CA GLN A 93 -14.67 -13.54 -0.88
C GLN A 93 -15.02 -13.96 0.56
N ALA A 94 -14.02 -14.30 1.38
CA ALA A 94 -14.24 -14.64 2.78
C ALA A 94 -14.85 -13.45 3.54
N SER A 95 -14.36 -12.23 3.30
CA SER A 95 -14.93 -11.02 3.94
C SER A 95 -16.36 -10.72 3.52
N GLU A 96 -16.76 -11.00 2.28
CA GLU A 96 -18.16 -10.80 1.86
C GLU A 96 -19.13 -11.74 2.59
N LYS A 97 -18.73 -12.99 2.83
CA LYS A 97 -19.56 -13.99 3.52
C LYS A 97 -19.82 -13.65 4.98
N GLU A 98 -18.87 -12.97 5.63
CA GLU A 98 -18.98 -12.54 7.02
C GLU A 98 -19.87 -11.29 7.21
N LYS A 99 -20.44 -10.73 6.13
CA LYS A 99 -21.19 -9.46 6.13
C LYS A 99 -20.41 -8.26 6.71
N VAL A 100 -19.11 -8.40 6.86
CA VAL A 100 -18.22 -7.32 7.28
C VAL A 100 -18.01 -6.42 6.08
N LYS A 101 -18.81 -5.34 5.98
CA LYS A 101 -18.63 -4.27 4.99
C LYS A 101 -17.49 -3.34 5.38
N GLU A 102 -16.33 -3.89 5.73
CA GLU A 102 -15.16 -3.06 5.95
C GLU A 102 -14.63 -2.57 4.60
N PRO A 103 -14.44 -1.25 4.41
CA PRO A 103 -13.81 -0.72 3.22
C PRO A 103 -12.40 -1.32 3.08
N CYS A 104 -12.08 -1.78 1.87
CA CYS A 104 -10.80 -2.40 1.56
C CYS A 104 -10.01 -1.57 0.54
N VAL A 105 -8.68 -1.67 0.61
CA VAL A 105 -7.76 -1.12 -0.40
C VAL A 105 -6.90 -2.25 -0.92
N LEU A 106 -6.79 -2.32 -2.25
CA LEU A 106 -5.89 -3.24 -2.94
C LEU A 106 -4.63 -2.48 -3.38
N VAL A 107 -3.46 -2.97 -2.97
CA VAL A 107 -2.16 -2.48 -3.43
C VAL A 107 -1.55 -3.56 -4.32
N VAL A 108 -1.24 -3.19 -5.56
CA VAL A 108 -0.60 -4.06 -6.55
C VAL A 108 0.67 -3.36 -7.02
N ASP A 109 1.81 -4.05 -7.00
CA ASP A 109 3.03 -3.49 -7.57
C ASP A 109 3.07 -3.65 -9.10
N GLY A 110 3.94 -2.89 -9.77
CA GLY A 110 4.02 -2.91 -11.23
C GLY A 110 4.43 -4.27 -11.80
N ARG A 111 5.24 -5.04 -11.07
CA ARG A 111 5.67 -6.39 -11.49
C ARG A 111 4.49 -7.37 -11.48
N THR A 112 3.63 -7.29 -10.48
CA THR A 112 2.42 -8.14 -10.41
C THR A 112 1.39 -7.71 -11.45
N LEU A 113 1.29 -6.42 -11.76
CA LEU A 113 0.26 -5.91 -12.67
C LEU A 113 0.57 -6.20 -14.16
N TYR A 114 1.84 -6.19 -14.54
CA TYR A 114 2.26 -6.35 -15.93
C TYR A 114 2.26 -7.83 -16.41
N ASN A 115 2.28 -8.77 -15.47
CA ASN A 115 2.37 -10.21 -15.75
C ASN A 115 1.01 -10.91 -15.64
#